data_AF-A0A943THC1-F1
#
_entry.id   AF-A0A943THC1-F1
#
_cell.length_a   1.000
_cell.length_b   1.000
_cell.length_c   1.000
_cell.angle_alpha   90.00
_cell.angle_beta   90.00
_cell.angle_gamma   90.00
#
_symmetry.space_group_name_H-M   'P 1'
#
loop_
_entity.id
_entity.type
_entity.pdbx_description
1 polymer ?
#
loop_
_entity_poly.entity_id
_entity_poly.type
_entity_poly.pdbx_seq_one_letter_code
_entity_poly.pdbx_strand_id
1 'polypeptide(L)' 'MLLLSNKLTSIKDSAFWGCGALKKISFPKSLKEIGYSAFTNCYLTF' A
#
# COMPACT_ATOMS: atom_id res chain seq x y z
N MET A 1 -6.95 -3.04 -8.34
CA MET A 1 -5.97 -1.94 -8.40
C MET A 1 -6.37 -0.92 -7.35
N LEU A 2 -5.45 -0.52 -6.47
CA LEU A 2 -5.70 0.51 -5.45
C LEU A 2 -5.06 1.83 -5.87
N LEU A 3 -5.85 2.90 -5.85
CA LEU A 3 -5.41 4.27 -6.08
C LEU A 3 -5.40 4.99 -4.74
N LEU A 4 -4.22 5.45 -4.33
CA LEU A 4 -4.04 6.19 -3.09
C LEU A 4 -4.14 7.69 -3.36
N SER A 5 -4.64 8.44 -2.38
CA SER A 5 -4.78 9.89 -2.49
C SER A 5 -3.42 10.57 -2.66
N ASN A 6 -3.36 11.60 -3.51
CA ASN A 6 -2.18 12.45 -3.69
C ASN A 6 -1.79 13.27 -2.45
N LYS A 7 -2.61 13.22 -1.38
CA LYS A 7 -2.31 13.81 -0.07
C LYS A 7 -1.85 12.77 0.95
N LEU A 8 -1.82 11.50 0.59
CA LEU A 8 -1.39 10.43 1.49
C LEU A 8 0.12 10.55 1.73
N THR A 9 0.49 10.77 2.99
CA THR A 9 1.87 10.91 3.42
C THR A 9 2.42 9.67 4.10
N SER A 10 1.56 8.82 4.67
CA SER A 10 1.97 7.58 5.31
C SER A 10 0.96 6.45 5.11
N ILE A 11 1.47 5.23 4.97
CA ILE A 11 0.72 3.98 5.08
C ILE A 11 1.10 3.37 6.42
N LYS A 12 0.11 3.08 7.28
CA LYS A 12 0.38 2.56 8.63
C LYS A 12 0.79 1.09 8.60
N ASP A 13 1.30 0.63 9.75
CA ASP A 13 1.65 -0.77 9.98
C ASP A 13 0.47 -1.68 9.64
N SER A 14 0.76 -2.76 8.90
CA SER A 14 -0.21 -3.79 8.50
C SER A 14 -1.46 -3.29 7.74
N ALA A 15 -1.45 -2.08 7.17
CA ALA A 15 -2.63 -1.45 6.55
C ALA A 15 -3.33 -2.31 5.46
N PHE A 16 -2.57 -3.14 4.75
CA PHE A 16 -3.09 -4.08 3.74
C PHE A 16 -2.67 -5.52 4.03
N TRP A 17 -2.35 -5.86 5.28
CA TRP A 17 -1.93 -7.20 5.66
C TRP A 17 -2.96 -8.25 5.22
N GLY A 18 -2.51 -9.28 4.49
CA GLY A 18 -3.37 -10.36 4.01
C GLY A 18 -4.26 -9.98 2.83
N CYS A 19 -4.09 -8.82 2.20
CA CYS A 19 -4.90 -8.41 1.06
C CYS A 19 -4.47 -9.14 -0.23
N GLY A 20 -4.81 -10.43 -0.34
CA GLY A 20 -4.50 -11.26 -1.51
C GLY A 20 -5.16 -10.79 -2.81
N ALA A 21 -6.24 -10.02 -2.74
CA ALA A 21 -6.86 -9.42 -3.92
C ALA A 21 -6.11 -8.19 -4.46
N LEU A 22 -5.14 -7.64 -3.70
CA LEU A 22 -4.39 -6.46 -4.08
C LEU A 22 -3.33 -6.80 -5.12
N LYS A 23 -3.73 -6.74 -6.39
CA LYS A 23 -2.85 -7.03 -7.53
C LYS A 23 -1.95 -5.86 -7.96
N LYS A 24 -2.39 -4.62 -7.75
CA LYS A 24 -1.67 -3.43 -8.23
C LYS A 24 -1.93 -2.24 -7.32
N ILE A 25 -0.89 -1.48 -7.04
CA ILE A 25 -0.93 -0.25 -6.25
C ILE A 25 -0.20 0.87 -6.98
N SER A 26 -0.79 2.07 -6.99
CA SER A 26 -0.10 3.27 -7.46
C SER A 26 0.23 4.14 -6.24
N PHE A 27 1.53 4.34 -5.99
CA PHE A 27 1.98 5.15 -4.87
C PHE A 27 1.96 6.64 -5.25
N PRO A 28 1.39 7.50 -4.40
CA PRO A 28 1.37 8.92 -4.64
C PRO A 28 2.76 9.51 -4.35
N LYS A 29 3.15 10.55 -5.10
CA LYS A 29 4.45 11.23 -4.89
C LYS A 29 4.61 11.83 -3.49
N SER A 30 3.51 12.08 -2.79
CA SER A 30 3.47 12.61 -1.43
C SER A 30 3.81 11.57 -0.36
N LEU A 31 3.84 10.28 -0.70
CA LEU A 31 4.06 9.21 0.27
C LEU A 31 5.49 9.26 0.80
N LYS A 32 5.62 9.37 2.12
CA LYS A 32 6.89 9.48 2.84
C LYS A 32 7.22 8.24 3.65
N GLU A 33 6.20 7.53 4.11
CA GLU A 33 6.36 6.44 5.05
C GLU A 33 5.46 5.25 4.70
N ILE A 34 6.01 4.04 4.81
CA ILE A 34 5.28 2.79 4.73
C ILE A 34 5.61 2.01 6.00
N GLY A 35 4.56 1.72 6.77
CA GLY A 35 4.65 1.03 8.05
C GLY A 35 5.04 -0.43 7.91
N TYR A 36 5.44 -1.01 9.03
CA TYR A 36 5.86 -2.39 9.13
C TYR A 36 4.76 -3.35 8.66
N SER A 37 5.13 -4.35 7.85
CA SER A 37 4.20 -5.36 7.32
C SER A 37 2.98 -4.82 6.57
N ALA A 38 3.01 -3.56 6.10
CA ALA A 38 1.86 -2.92 5.44
C ALA A 38 1.30 -3.71 4.25
N PHE A 39 2.13 -4.52 3.57
CA PHE A 39 1.75 -5.35 2.43
C PHE A 39 2.13 -6.84 2.60
N THR A 40 2.35 -7.30 3.83
CA THR A 40 2.62 -8.73 4.07
C THR A 40 1.41 -9.56 3.62
N ASN A 41 1.65 -10.70 2.96
CA ASN A 41 0.62 -11.56 2.39
C ASN A 41 -0.27 -10.87 1.32
N CYS A 42 0.24 -9.83 0.64
CA CYS A 42 -0.34 -9.29 -0.58
C CYS A 42 0.28 -9.94 -1.82
N TYR A 43 -0.53 -10.21 -2.85
CA TYR A 43 -0.06 -10.74 -4.14
C TYR A 43 0.08 -9.63 -5.18
N LEU A 44 0.92 -8.64 -4.86
CA LEU A 44 1.21 -7.52 -5.76
C LEU A 44 1.93 -8.03 -7.02
N THR A 45 1.42 -7.61 -8.18
CA THR A 45 2.01 -7.83 -9.50
C THR A 45 2.48 -6.48 -10.05
N PHE A 46 3.71 -6.42 -10.59
CA PHE A 46 4.35 -5.19 -11.07
C PHE A 46 3.88 -4.79 -12.47
#